data_AF-K1YYG0-F1
#
_entry.id   AF-K1YYG0-F1
#
_cell.length_a   1.000
_cell.length_b   1.000
_cell.length_c   1.000
_cell.angle_alpha   90.00
_cell.angle_beta   90.00
_cell.angle_gamma   90.00
#
_symmetry.space_group_name_H-M   'P 1'
#
loop_
_entity.id
_entity.type
_entity.pdbx_description
1 polymer ?
#
loop_
_entity_poly.entity_id
_entity_poly.type
_entity_poly.pdbx_seq_one_letter_code
_entity_poly.pdbx_strand_id
1 'polypeptide(L)'
;KNIETLTGGLDKILAVRGVTYNWKDITKGTGSQVGVIAQEVEQVLPELVNTDDKGMKSVNYAGLVAPLIEAVKELSHKIDGLFIKYFDQQKEIDVLKQENKDIKSLLCTDYPTAEICK
;
A
#
# COMPACT_ATOMS: atom_id res chain seq x y z
N LYS A 1 6.54 -29.45 6.80
CA LYS A 1 7.97 -29.24 7.16
C LYS A 1 8.49 -28.08 6.31
N ASN A 2 9.38 -27.22 6.83
CA ASN A 2 9.87 -25.99 6.21
C ASN A 2 8.78 -24.92 6.02
N ILE A 3 8.20 -24.44 7.13
CA ILE A 3 7.22 -23.34 7.12
C ILE A 3 8.01 -22.03 7.23
N GLU A 4 7.88 -21.18 6.22
CA GLU A 4 8.48 -19.85 6.18
C GLU A 4 7.38 -18.81 5.94
N THR A 5 7.50 -17.66 6.59
CA THR A 5 6.60 -16.53 6.37
C THR A 5 6.86 -15.95 4.99
N LEU A 6 5.81 -15.75 4.20
CA LEU A 6 5.92 -15.03 2.93
C LEU A 6 6.28 -13.57 3.21
N THR A 7 7.29 -13.06 2.52
CA THR A 7 7.70 -11.65 2.62
C THR A 7 7.48 -10.93 1.29
N GLY A 8 7.28 -9.62 1.37
CA GLY A 8 7.07 -8.76 0.21
C GLY A 8 5.72 -9.01 -0.44
N GLY A 9 4.71 -9.39 0.35
CA GLY A 9 3.37 -9.66 -0.14
C GLY A 9 2.78 -8.44 -0.84
N LEU A 10 2.96 -7.25 -0.24
CA LEU A 10 2.42 -6.01 -0.78
C LEU A 10 3.06 -5.66 -2.12
N ASP A 11 4.39 -5.69 -2.19
CA ASP A 11 5.12 -5.31 -3.41
C ASP A 11 4.80 -6.26 -4.58
N LYS A 12 4.69 -7.57 -4.31
CA LYS A 12 4.29 -8.57 -5.32
C LYS A 12 2.87 -8.33 -5.81
N ILE A 13 1.92 -8.08 -4.92
CA ILE A 13 0.53 -7.82 -5.31
C ILE A 13 0.38 -6.50 -6.06
N LEU A 14 1.12 -5.46 -5.68
CA LEU A 14 1.12 -4.16 -6.39
C LEU A 14 1.66 -4.24 -7.82
N ALA A 15 2.48 -5.24 -8.13
CA ALA A 15 3.03 -5.48 -9.46
C ALA A 15 2.05 -6.19 -10.42
N VAL A 16 0.94 -6.76 -9.91
CA VAL A 16 -0.05 -7.50 -10.71
C VAL A 16 -1.29 -6.65 -10.92
N ARG A 17 -1.82 -6.64 -12.14
CA ARG A 17 -3.06 -5.92 -12.42
C ARG A 17 -4.28 -6.82 -12.24
N GLY A 18 -5.30 -6.30 -11.56
CA GLY A 18 -6.66 -6.79 -11.70
C GLY A 18 -7.21 -6.34 -13.06
N VAL A 19 -7.70 -7.27 -13.87
CA VAL A 19 -8.18 -7.01 -15.22
C VAL A 19 -9.57 -7.58 -15.43
N THR A 20 -10.26 -7.01 -16.40
CA THR A 20 -11.49 -7.54 -16.96
C THR A 20 -11.23 -8.00 -18.39
N TYR A 21 -11.70 -9.19 -18.77
CA TYR A 21 -11.43 -9.76 -20.10
C TYR A 21 -12.60 -10.60 -20.61
N ASN A 22 -12.62 -10.86 -21.92
CA ASN A 22 -13.52 -11.84 -22.53
C ASN A 22 -12.68 -13.02 -23.04
N TRP A 23 -13.21 -14.23 -22.94
CA TRP A 23 -12.60 -15.38 -23.59
C TRP A 23 -12.66 -15.20 -25.10
N LYS A 24 -11.54 -15.47 -25.80
CA LYS A 24 -11.53 -15.60 -27.26
C LYS A 24 -12.31 -16.83 -27.71
N ASP A 25 -12.23 -17.90 -26.94
CA ASP A 25 -12.99 -19.12 -27.13
C ASP A 25 -14.29 -19.03 -26.33
N ILE A 26 -15.40 -18.81 -27.05
CA ILE A 26 -16.71 -18.61 -26.43
C ILE A 26 -17.22 -19.83 -25.67
N THR A 27 -16.68 -21.03 -25.95
CA THR A 27 -17.04 -22.25 -25.23
C THR A 27 -16.51 -22.25 -23.79
N LYS A 28 -15.46 -21.45 -23.51
CA LYS A 28 -14.91 -21.27 -22.16
C LYS A 28 -15.70 -20.30 -21.30
N GLY A 29 -16.55 -19.50 -21.92
CA GLY A 29 -17.41 -18.56 -21.21
C GLY A 29 -17.87 -17.42 -22.10
N THR A 30 -19.14 -17.08 -21.97
CA THR A 30 -19.73 -15.90 -22.57
C THR A 30 -19.72 -14.74 -21.56
N GLY A 31 -19.36 -13.55 -22.03
CA GLY A 31 -19.41 -12.33 -21.22
C GLY A 31 -18.14 -12.03 -20.43
N SER A 32 -18.18 -10.87 -19.79
CA SER A 32 -17.04 -10.23 -19.13
C SER A 32 -16.59 -11.00 -17.89
N GLN A 33 -15.31 -11.36 -17.83
CA GLN A 33 -14.65 -12.05 -16.73
C GLN A 33 -13.75 -11.07 -15.97
N VAL A 34 -13.55 -11.31 -14.68
CA VAL A 34 -12.58 -10.57 -13.85
C VAL A 34 -11.49 -11.54 -13.42
N GLY A 35 -10.24 -11.08 -13.41
CA GLY A 35 -9.13 -11.90 -12.96
C GLY A 35 -7.80 -11.17 -13.05
N VAL A 36 -6.74 -11.96 -13.22
CA VAL A 36 -5.35 -11.49 -13.37
C VAL A 36 -4.71 -12.13 -14.60
N ILE A 37 -3.59 -11.56 -15.05
CA ILE A 37 -2.83 -12.07 -16.19
C ILE A 37 -1.77 -13.06 -15.65
N ALA A 38 -1.82 -14.31 -16.09
CA ALA A 38 -0.92 -15.36 -15.60
C ALA A 38 0.58 -15.01 -15.81
N GLN A 39 0.92 -14.34 -16.91
CA GLN A 39 2.29 -13.90 -17.21
C GLN A 39 2.77 -12.80 -16.25
N GLU A 40 1.88 -11.95 -15.74
CA GLU A 40 2.24 -10.93 -14.73
C GLU A 40 2.43 -11.60 -13.37
N VAL A 41 1.54 -12.52 -13.00
CA VAL A 41 1.67 -13.30 -11.76
C VAL A 41 2.96 -14.10 -11.76
N GLU A 42 3.33 -14.72 -12.88
CA GLU A 42 4.54 -15.53 -12.99
C GLU A 42 5.82 -14.75 -12.70
N GLN A 43 5.86 -13.45 -13.02
CA GLN A 43 7.04 -12.62 -12.78
C GLN A 43 7.31 -12.39 -11.29
N VAL A 44 6.29 -12.51 -10.44
CA VAL A 44 6.39 -12.18 -9.00
C VAL A 44 6.04 -13.32 -8.05
N LEU A 45 5.25 -14.28 -8.52
CA LEU A 45 4.75 -15.46 -7.81
C LEU A 45 4.70 -16.66 -8.79
N PRO A 46 5.86 -17.08 -9.36
CA PRO A 46 5.92 -18.16 -10.35
C PRO A 46 5.33 -19.49 -9.85
N GLU A 47 5.41 -19.75 -8.56
CA GLU A 47 4.85 -20.94 -7.90
C GLU A 47 3.32 -21.00 -7.95
N LEU A 48 2.65 -19.90 -8.27
CA LEU A 48 1.19 -19.83 -8.43
C LEU A 48 0.75 -19.97 -9.88
N VAL A 49 1.66 -20.23 -10.82
CA VAL A 49 1.35 -20.35 -12.24
C VAL A 49 1.68 -21.75 -12.73
N ASN A 50 0.68 -22.40 -13.31
CA ASN A 50 0.85 -23.69 -13.99
C ASN A 50 0.85 -23.46 -15.50
N THR A 51 1.78 -24.13 -16.19
CA THR A 51 1.83 -24.17 -17.65
C THR A 51 1.50 -25.59 -18.10
N ASP A 52 0.51 -25.73 -18.99
CA ASP A 52 0.17 -27.04 -19.56
C ASP A 52 1.12 -27.45 -20.70
N ASP A 53 0.96 -28.69 -21.21
CA ASP A 53 1.79 -29.23 -22.30
C ASP A 53 1.72 -28.43 -23.61
N LYS A 54 0.72 -27.55 -23.75
CA LYS A 54 0.52 -26.67 -24.90
C LYS A 54 1.05 -25.25 -24.66
N GLY A 55 1.67 -25.00 -23.51
CA GLY A 55 2.20 -23.69 -23.14
C GLY A 55 1.14 -22.72 -22.60
N MET A 56 -0.09 -23.17 -22.34
CA MET A 56 -1.13 -22.32 -21.76
C MET A 56 -0.88 -22.13 -20.26
N LYS A 57 -0.83 -20.86 -19.84
CA LYS A 57 -0.63 -20.51 -18.42
C LYS A 57 -1.94 -20.32 -17.69
N SER A 58 -2.01 -20.81 -16.47
CA SER A 58 -3.16 -20.71 -15.57
C SER A 58 -2.72 -20.35 -14.16
N VAL A 59 -3.56 -19.65 -13.41
CA VAL A 59 -3.23 -19.15 -12.07
C VAL A 59 -3.93 -19.99 -11.01
N ASN A 60 -3.19 -20.38 -9.96
CA ASN A 60 -3.74 -20.92 -8.74
C ASN A 60 -4.32 -19.79 -7.87
N TYR A 61 -5.61 -19.48 -8.08
CA TYR A 61 -6.31 -18.42 -7.34
C TYR A 61 -6.37 -18.67 -5.84
N ALA A 62 -6.46 -19.92 -5.39
CA ALA A 62 -6.45 -20.24 -3.96
C ALA A 62 -5.10 -19.89 -3.32
N GLY A 63 -4.00 -20.07 -4.06
CA GLY A 63 -2.67 -19.72 -3.59
C GLY A 63 -2.41 -18.22 -3.46
N LEU A 64 -3.18 -17.36 -4.14
CA LEU A 64 -3.07 -15.90 -4.02
C LEU A 64 -3.48 -15.39 -2.63
N VAL A 65 -4.25 -16.17 -1.84
CA VAL A 65 -4.74 -15.73 -0.52
C VAL A 65 -3.59 -15.46 0.44
N ALA A 66 -2.54 -16.29 0.44
CA ALA A 66 -1.41 -16.13 1.35
C ALA A 66 -0.60 -14.83 1.11
N PRO A 67 -0.14 -14.50 -0.11
CA PRO A 67 0.52 -13.22 -0.36
C PRO A 67 -0.42 -12.01 -0.15
N LEU A 68 -1.73 -12.15 -0.39
CA LEU A 68 -2.71 -11.10 -0.06
C LEU A 68 -2.81 -10.84 1.45
N ILE A 69 -2.78 -11.88 2.28
CA ILE A 69 -2.77 -11.73 3.75
C ILE A 69 -1.53 -10.94 4.20
N GLU A 70 -0.35 -11.31 3.70
CA GLU A 70 0.88 -10.60 4.05
C GLU A 70 0.91 -9.19 3.48
N ALA A 71 0.35 -8.96 2.29
CA ALA A 71 0.18 -7.62 1.73
C ALA A 71 -0.66 -6.71 2.64
N VAL A 72 -1.78 -7.22 3.17
CA VAL A 72 -2.64 -6.45 4.09
C VAL A 72 -1.92 -6.16 5.40
N LYS A 73 -1.15 -7.10 5.95
CA LYS A 73 -0.35 -6.87 7.17
C LYS A 73 0.75 -5.83 6.94
N GLU A 74 1.50 -5.97 5.85
CA GLU A 74 2.54 -5.00 5.46
C GLU A 74 1.94 -3.59 5.26
N LEU A 75 0.76 -3.50 4.62
CA LEU A 75 0.03 -2.25 4.48
C LEU A 75 -0.41 -1.68 5.83
N SER A 76 -0.95 -2.51 6.73
CA SER A 76 -1.32 -2.10 8.09
C SER A 76 -0.13 -1.52 8.84
N HIS A 77 1.03 -2.18 8.80
CA HIS A 77 2.24 -1.69 9.45
C HIS A 77 2.73 -0.35 8.88
N LYS A 78 2.63 -0.16 7.54
CA LYS A 78 2.93 1.13 6.91
C LYS A 78 1.99 2.24 7.39
N ILE A 79 0.69 1.93 7.54
CA ILE A 79 -0.32 2.85 8.05
C ILE A 79 -0.05 3.21 9.51
N ASP A 80 0.22 2.24 10.37
CA ASP A 80 0.56 2.47 11.79
C ASP A 80 1.79 3.36 11.93
N GLY A 81 2.83 3.07 11.15
CA GLY A 81 4.05 3.90 11.12
C GLY A 81 3.79 5.32 10.65
N LEU A 82 2.87 5.52 9.70
CA LEU A 82 2.47 6.85 9.26
C LEU A 82 1.70 7.60 10.34
N PHE A 83 0.79 6.93 11.07
CA PHE A 83 0.05 7.54 12.17
C PHE A 83 0.94 7.98 13.32
N ILE A 84 1.95 7.18 13.68
CA ILE A 84 2.93 7.55 14.71
C ILE A 84 3.66 8.84 14.30
N LYS A 85 4.18 8.89 13.07
CA LYS A 85 4.88 10.07 12.54
C LYS A 85 3.96 11.30 12.52
N TYR A 86 2.72 11.14 12.09
CA TYR A 86 1.75 12.23 12.05
C TYR A 86 1.47 12.78 13.46
N PHE A 87 1.30 11.90 14.44
CA PHE A 87 1.07 12.31 15.82
C PHE A 87 2.27 13.04 16.44
N ASP A 88 3.48 12.55 16.19
CA ASP A 88 4.71 13.20 16.68
C ASP A 88 4.91 14.58 16.03
N GLN A 89 4.69 14.68 14.73
CA GLN A 89 4.72 15.96 14.01
C GLN A 89 3.66 16.94 14.53
N GLN A 90 2.45 16.46 14.82
CA GLN A 90 1.39 17.32 15.36
C GLN A 90 1.77 17.89 16.73
N LYS A 91 2.38 17.08 17.60
CA LYS A 91 2.90 17.56 18.88
C LYS A 91 3.98 18.63 18.71
N GLU A 92 4.92 18.41 17.81
CA GLU A 92 5.98 19.39 17.54
C GLU A 92 5.40 20.71 17.02
N ILE A 93 4.42 20.64 16.10
CA ILE A 93 3.69 21.81 15.61
C ILE A 93 3.00 22.56 16.76
N ASP A 94 2.35 21.84 17.67
CA ASP A 94 1.64 22.46 18.80
C ASP A 94 2.60 23.15 19.77
N VAL A 95 3.75 22.52 20.06
CA VAL A 95 4.83 23.11 20.87
C VAL A 95 5.38 24.38 20.20
N LEU A 96 5.76 24.30 18.93
CA LEU A 96 6.31 25.45 18.19
C LEU A 96 5.31 26.59 18.08
N LYS A 97 4.01 26.30 17.91
CA LYS A 97 2.97 27.33 17.92
C LYS A 97 2.87 28.03 19.27
N GLN A 98 2.99 27.27 20.36
CA GLN A 98 2.95 27.82 21.71
C GLN A 98 4.19 28.69 21.98
N GLU A 99 5.40 28.21 21.65
CA GLU A 99 6.62 29.01 21.78
C GLU A 99 6.58 30.29 20.94
N ASN A 100 6.08 30.23 19.71
CA ASN A 100 5.89 31.41 18.87
C ASN A 100 4.92 32.42 19.49
N LYS A 101 3.86 31.95 20.16
CA LYS A 101 2.91 32.81 20.87
C LYS A 101 3.56 33.47 22.07
N ASP A 102 4.37 32.73 22.83
CA ASP A 102 5.05 33.24 24.03
C ASP A 102 6.13 34.26 23.65
N ILE A 103 6.93 33.97 22.62
CA ILE A 103 7.90 34.90 22.04
C ILE A 103 7.21 36.17 21.54
N LYS A 104 6.09 36.03 20.82
CA LYS A 104 5.29 37.18 20.38
C LYS A 104 4.83 38.02 21.56
N SER A 105 4.36 37.39 22.64
CA SER A 105 3.92 38.11 23.85
C SER A 105 5.06 38.89 24.50
N LEU A 106 6.25 38.30 24.62
CA LEU A 106 7.43 38.98 25.16
C LEU A 106 7.84 40.16 24.27
N LEU A 107 7.92 39.94 22.96
CA LEU A 107 8.32 40.97 22.01
C LEU A 107 7.35 42.15 21.99
N CYS A 108 6.04 41.90 22.09
CA CYS A 108 5.05 42.97 22.16
C CYS A 108 5.03 43.71 23.51
N THR A 109 5.59 43.12 24.56
CA THR A 109 5.79 43.81 25.85
C THR A 109 6.92 44.84 25.72
N ASP A 110 8.04 44.46 25.12
CA ASP A 110 9.22 45.33 24.96
C ASP A 110 9.09 46.31 23.79
N TYR A 111 8.37 45.92 22.73
CA TYR A 111 8.23 46.67 21.48
C TYR A 111 6.76 46.73 21.02
N PRO A 112 5.87 47.45 21.73
CA PRO A 112 4.43 47.43 21.48
C PRO A 112 4.03 48.00 20.10
N THR A 113 4.90 48.76 19.44
CA THR A 113 4.65 49.35 18.12
C THR A 113 5.13 48.49 16.94
N ALA A 114 5.77 47.35 17.21
CA ALA A 114 6.24 46.42 16.18
C ALA A 114 5.07 45.89 15.32
N GLU A 115 5.32 45.66 14.03
CA GLU A 115 4.27 45.27 13.07
C GLU A 115 3.55 43.96 13.46
N ILE A 116 4.28 42.98 14.00
CA ILE A 116 3.72 41.70 14.47
C ILE A 116 2.77 41.86 15.66
N CYS A 117 2.83 43.00 16.37
CA CYS A 117 2.04 43.32 17.56
C CYS A 117 0.80 44.17 17.28
N LYS A 118 0.67 44.68 16.05
CA LYS A 118 -0.55 45.33 15.56
C LYS A 118 -1.60 44.27 15.23
#